data_AF-A0A4Y2QIE7-F1
#
_entry.id   AF-A0A4Y2QIE7-F1
#
_cell.length_a   1.000
_cell.length_b   1.000
_cell.length_c   1.000
_cell.angle_alpha   90.00
_cell.angle_beta   90.00
_cell.angle_gamma   90.00
#
_symmetry.space_group_name_H-M   'P 1'
#
loop_
_entity.id
_entity.type
_entity.pdbx_description
1 polymer ?
#
loop_
_entity_poly.entity_id
_entity_poly.type
_entity_poly.pdbx_seq_one_letter_code
_entity_poly.pdbx_strand_id
1 'polypeptide(L)'
;MYYAVRINPSLRLLSLNMNYCNSQNWWMLLNSTDPGQELEWLVQQLQEAELRGEKVHIIGHIPPGHSDCLPVWSANYHRIINRFESTVRAQFFGHSHMDEFEVFYDEDRRPTNVAYIGPSVTSYEGLNPSYRIYTVDGSYPKSTSAVLDHETYYLNLTEANLWDRPIWRRSYSARQEYRMQNLHPDQWSKLLDRFEVDEELFQKFIRHLYHLSDFPREMCTGECKQETLCRMRTARSHDSTFCN
;
A
#
# COMPACT_ATOMS: atom_id res chain seq x y z
N MET A 1 -2.73 -7.21 -18.76
CA MET A 1 -2.14 -6.13 -19.57
C MET A 1 -1.68 -5.05 -18.61
N TYR A 2 -0.42 -4.63 -18.72
CA TYR A 2 0.21 -3.56 -17.95
C TYR A 2 0.61 -2.43 -18.92
N TYR A 3 0.80 -1.21 -18.43
CA TYR A 3 1.14 -0.06 -19.28
C TYR A 3 1.85 1.06 -18.53
N ALA A 4 2.50 1.94 -19.28
CA ALA A 4 3.11 3.17 -18.78
C ALA A 4 2.47 4.39 -19.45
N VAL A 5 2.28 5.47 -18.69
CA VAL A 5 1.86 6.77 -19.22
C VAL A 5 2.60 7.89 -18.51
N ARG A 6 2.97 8.95 -19.24
CA ARG A 6 3.50 10.17 -18.63
C ARG A 6 2.35 11.09 -18.28
N ILE A 7 2.19 11.36 -16.98
CA ILE A 7 1.15 12.25 -16.46
C ILE A 7 1.55 13.71 -16.71
N ASN A 8 2.83 14.01 -16.54
CA ASN A 8 3.45 15.30 -16.86
C ASN A 8 4.95 15.07 -17.17
N PRO A 9 5.73 16.10 -17.55
CA PRO A 9 7.15 15.94 -17.88
C PRO A 9 8.04 15.38 -16.77
N SER A 10 7.59 15.41 -15.52
CA SER A 10 8.35 14.98 -14.34
C SER A 10 7.76 13.75 -13.65
N LEU A 11 6.61 13.23 -14.10
CA LEU A 11 5.91 12.10 -13.46
C LEU A 11 5.42 11.09 -14.50
N ARG A 12 5.86 9.84 -14.33
CA ARG A 12 5.40 8.65 -15.06
C ARG A 12 4.55 7.77 -14.13
N LEU A 13 3.43 7.30 -14.63
CA LEU A 13 2.58 6.30 -13.99
C LEU A 13 2.84 4.94 -14.65
N LEU A 14 3.13 3.92 -13.85
CA LEU A 14 3.24 2.52 -14.28
C LEU A 14 2.09 1.73 -13.68
N SER A 15 1.26 1.11 -14.51
CA SER A 15 0.18 0.23 -14.08
C SER A 15 0.57 -1.21 -14.32
N LEU A 16 0.70 -1.99 -13.23
CA LEU A 16 1.11 -3.39 -13.25
C LEU A 16 -0.10 -4.33 -13.24
N ASN A 17 0.06 -5.49 -13.88
CA ASN A 17 -0.90 -6.58 -13.83
C ASN A 17 -0.49 -7.60 -12.78
N MET A 18 -0.83 -7.30 -11.52
CA MET A 18 -0.48 -8.13 -10.36
C MET A 18 -1.06 -9.55 -10.39
N ASN A 19 -1.95 -9.89 -11.32
CA ASN A 19 -2.36 -11.28 -11.57
C ASN A 19 -1.20 -12.18 -12.00
N TYR A 20 -0.11 -11.62 -12.52
CA TYR A 20 1.11 -12.37 -12.84
C TYR A 20 1.93 -12.75 -11.62
N CYS A 21 1.66 -12.15 -10.45
CA CYS A 21 2.21 -12.64 -9.19
C CYS A 21 1.19 -13.45 -8.38
N ASN A 22 -0.10 -13.47 -8.75
CA ASN A 22 -1.14 -14.12 -7.95
C ASN A 22 -0.94 -15.65 -7.86
N SER A 23 -0.83 -16.18 -6.64
CA SER A 23 -0.75 -17.61 -6.34
C SER A 23 -2.04 -18.37 -6.69
N GLN A 24 -3.17 -17.66 -6.78
CA GLN A 24 -4.46 -18.19 -7.22
C GLN A 24 -4.61 -18.24 -8.75
N ASN A 25 -3.66 -17.67 -9.49
CA ASN A 25 -3.66 -17.75 -10.95
C ASN A 25 -3.04 -19.08 -11.42
N TRP A 26 -3.88 -20.09 -11.68
CA TRP A 26 -3.42 -21.44 -12.04
C TRP A 26 -2.62 -21.51 -13.35
N TRP A 27 -2.71 -20.50 -14.22
CA TRP A 27 -1.84 -20.41 -15.40
C TRP A 27 -0.35 -20.31 -15.04
N MET A 28 -0.03 -19.83 -13.84
CA MET A 28 1.35 -19.74 -13.34
C MET A 28 1.99 -21.11 -13.08
N LEU A 29 1.21 -22.20 -13.03
CA LEU A 29 1.73 -23.56 -12.94
C LEU A 29 2.46 -24.01 -14.21
N LEU A 30 2.14 -23.41 -15.36
CA LEU A 30 2.82 -23.73 -16.62
C LEU A 30 4.22 -23.09 -16.67
N ASN A 31 4.30 -21.80 -16.32
CA ASN A 31 5.55 -21.07 -16.16
C ASN A 31 5.29 -19.81 -15.33
N SER A 32 5.94 -19.71 -14.17
CA SER A 32 5.88 -18.55 -13.27
C SER A 32 7.09 -17.61 -13.40
N THR A 33 8.01 -17.88 -14.34
CA THR A 33 9.18 -17.04 -14.60
C THR A 33 8.76 -15.79 -15.35
N ASP A 34 8.77 -14.65 -14.65
CA ASP A 34 8.40 -13.31 -15.12
C ASP A 34 7.27 -13.31 -16.18
N PRO A 35 6.03 -13.68 -15.79
CA PRO A 35 4.94 -13.85 -16.73
C PRO A 35 4.64 -12.53 -17.45
N GLY A 36 4.66 -12.58 -18.79
CA GLY A 36 4.51 -11.40 -19.62
C GLY A 36 5.77 -10.53 -19.73
N GLN A 37 6.92 -10.91 -19.13
CA GLN A 37 8.12 -10.07 -19.02
C GLN A 37 7.83 -8.74 -18.31
N GLU A 38 6.93 -8.77 -17.33
CA GLU A 38 6.45 -7.57 -16.64
C GLU A 38 7.55 -6.94 -15.75
N LEU A 39 8.33 -7.75 -15.04
CA LEU A 39 9.41 -7.24 -14.19
C LEU A 39 10.60 -6.73 -15.03
N GLU A 40 10.95 -7.43 -16.11
CA GLU A 40 11.93 -6.92 -17.08
C GLU A 40 11.48 -5.57 -17.66
N TRP A 41 10.23 -5.48 -18.12
CA TRP A 41 9.66 -4.23 -18.61
C TRP A 41 9.65 -3.13 -17.55
N LEU A 42 9.31 -3.46 -16.30
CA LEU A 42 9.34 -2.51 -15.17
C LEU A 42 10.75 -1.94 -14.97
N VAL A 43 11.77 -2.79 -14.97
CA VAL A 43 13.17 -2.34 -14.85
C VAL A 43 13.55 -1.39 -15.98
N GLN A 44 13.17 -1.70 -17.22
CA GLN A 44 13.43 -0.82 -18.37
C GLN A 44 12.73 0.54 -18.19
N GLN A 45 11.46 0.56 -17.77
CA GLN A 45 10.71 1.79 -17.54
C GLN A 45 11.32 2.64 -16.41
N LEU A 46 11.72 2.00 -15.30
CA LEU A 46 12.34 2.70 -14.17
C LEU A 46 13.73 3.24 -14.53
N GLN A 47 14.52 2.48 -15.28
CA GLN A 47 15.84 2.92 -15.73
C GLN A 47 15.74 4.11 -16.68
N GLU A 48 14.76 4.11 -17.59
CA GLU A 48 14.48 5.27 -18.46
C GLU A 48 14.03 6.50 -17.66
N ALA A 49 13.17 6.30 -16.65
CA ALA A 49 12.69 7.39 -15.80
C ALA A 49 13.85 8.01 -15.00
N GLU A 50 14.71 7.18 -14.41
CA GLU A 50 15.96 7.60 -13.74
C GLU A 50 16.86 8.37 -14.72
N LEU A 51 17.03 7.84 -15.94
CA LEU A 51 17.58 8.47 -17.15
C LEU A 51 17.25 9.96 -17.30
N ARG A 52 15.96 10.23 -17.18
CA ARG A 52 15.33 11.51 -17.50
C ARG A 52 15.07 12.38 -16.28
N GLY A 53 15.43 11.89 -15.08
CA GLY A 53 15.06 12.54 -13.83
C GLY A 53 13.55 12.58 -13.57
N GLU A 54 12.78 11.70 -14.22
CA GLU A 54 11.35 11.53 -13.98
C GLU A 54 11.14 10.82 -12.63
N LYS A 55 10.04 11.15 -11.95
CA LYS A 55 9.54 10.39 -10.80
C LYS A 55 8.48 9.40 -11.27
N VAL A 56 8.31 8.33 -10.50
CA VAL A 56 7.42 7.22 -10.85
C VAL A 56 6.40 6.96 -9.76
N HIS A 57 5.15 6.85 -10.17
CA HIS A 57 4.08 6.25 -9.39
C HIS A 57 3.78 4.86 -9.95
N ILE A 58 3.62 3.88 -9.07
CA ILE A 58 3.21 2.53 -9.44
C ILE A 58 1.79 2.29 -8.93
N ILE A 59 0.92 1.75 -9.78
CA ILE A 59 -0.40 1.27 -9.40
C ILE A 59 -0.53 -0.22 -9.74
N GLY A 60 -1.15 -0.98 -8.84
CA GLY A 60 -1.45 -2.40 -9.04
C GLY A 60 -2.66 -2.82 -8.22
N HIS A 61 -3.08 -4.08 -8.36
CA HIS A 61 -4.20 -4.61 -7.58
C HIS A 61 -3.73 -5.32 -6.31
N ILE A 62 -3.09 -6.48 -6.43
CA ILE A 62 -2.56 -7.27 -5.31
C ILE A 62 -1.29 -6.60 -4.77
N PRO A 63 -1.19 -6.31 -3.47
CA PRO A 63 0.03 -5.76 -2.90
C PRO A 63 1.18 -6.78 -2.95
N PRO A 64 2.43 -6.31 -3.16
CA PRO A 64 3.56 -7.21 -3.39
C PRO A 64 3.97 -8.01 -2.15
N GLY A 65 3.73 -7.51 -0.94
CA GLY A 65 3.98 -8.23 0.32
C GLY A 65 2.87 -9.21 0.71
N HIS A 66 1.68 -9.12 0.09
CA HIS A 66 0.56 -10.00 0.40
C HIS A 66 0.88 -11.47 0.11
N SER A 67 0.34 -12.39 0.92
CA SER A 67 0.55 -13.85 0.78
C SER A 67 0.04 -14.43 -0.54
N ASP A 68 -0.87 -13.71 -1.21
CA ASP A 68 -1.36 -14.05 -2.55
C ASP A 68 -0.33 -13.77 -3.65
N CYS A 69 0.75 -13.04 -3.39
CA CYS A 69 1.81 -12.81 -4.37
C CYS A 69 2.89 -13.90 -4.27
N LEU A 70 3.34 -14.49 -5.37
CA LEU A 70 4.34 -15.55 -5.38
C LEU A 70 5.66 -15.04 -4.76
N PRO A 71 6.28 -15.78 -3.81
CA PRO A 71 7.48 -15.33 -3.09
C PRO A 71 8.62 -14.88 -4.00
N VAL A 72 8.84 -15.62 -5.10
CA VAL A 72 9.92 -15.32 -6.06
C VAL A 72 9.64 -14.02 -6.82
N TRP A 73 8.40 -13.80 -7.25
CA TRP A 73 8.03 -12.55 -7.94
C TRP A 73 8.14 -11.37 -6.97
N SER A 74 7.58 -11.51 -5.77
CA SER A 74 7.61 -10.51 -4.70
C SER A 74 9.03 -10.11 -4.31
N ALA A 75 9.94 -11.09 -4.14
CA ALA A 75 11.34 -10.82 -3.81
C ALA A 75 12.08 -10.04 -4.92
N ASN A 76 11.80 -10.34 -6.20
CA ASN A 76 12.39 -9.60 -7.32
C ASN A 76 11.81 -8.18 -7.41
N TYR A 77 10.49 -8.03 -7.26
CA TYR A 77 9.85 -6.71 -7.18
C TYR A 77 10.45 -5.85 -6.08
N HIS A 78 10.61 -6.40 -4.87
CA HIS A 78 11.20 -5.70 -3.73
C HIS A 78 12.64 -5.23 -4.02
N ARG A 79 13.48 -6.07 -4.65
CA ARG A 79 14.83 -5.68 -5.08
C ARG A 79 14.82 -4.55 -6.10
N ILE A 80 13.90 -4.60 -7.07
CA ILE A 80 13.72 -3.55 -8.09
C ILE A 80 13.35 -2.22 -7.41
N ILE A 81 12.37 -2.23 -6.50
CA ILE A 81 11.95 -1.03 -5.77
C ILE A 81 13.11 -0.44 -4.96
N ASN A 82 13.88 -1.27 -4.25
CA ASN A 82 15.05 -0.79 -3.50
C ASN A 82 16.13 -0.19 -4.42
N ARG A 83 16.41 -0.79 -5.59
CA ARG A 83 17.37 -0.22 -6.56
C ARG A 83 16.90 1.15 -7.08
N PHE A 84 15.60 1.36 -7.22
CA PHE A 84 15.02 2.59 -7.76
C PHE A 84 14.35 3.47 -6.68
N GLU A 85 14.80 3.41 -5.41
CA GLU A 85 14.17 4.11 -4.28
C GLU A 85 14.04 5.63 -4.46
N SER A 86 14.96 6.24 -5.22
CA SER A 86 14.94 7.68 -5.51
C SER A 86 14.02 8.06 -6.68
N THR A 87 13.65 7.08 -7.51
CA THR A 87 12.83 7.24 -8.72
C THR A 87 11.37 6.89 -8.44
N VAL A 88 11.09 5.82 -7.70
CA VAL A 88 9.72 5.44 -7.28
C VAL A 88 9.32 6.25 -6.05
N ARG A 89 8.31 7.12 -6.21
CA ARG A 89 7.91 8.09 -5.18
C ARG A 89 6.57 7.79 -4.51
N ALA A 90 5.78 6.88 -5.09
CA ALA A 90 4.57 6.35 -4.47
C ALA A 90 4.16 5.03 -5.13
N GLN A 91 3.55 4.14 -4.35
CA GLN A 91 2.95 2.91 -4.84
C GLN A 91 1.54 2.75 -4.25
N PHE A 92 0.58 2.33 -5.08
CA PHE A 92 -0.83 2.23 -4.68
C PHE A 92 -1.43 0.89 -5.10
N PHE A 93 -1.96 0.15 -4.13
CA PHE A 93 -2.56 -1.17 -4.29
C PHE A 93 -3.95 -1.24 -3.64
N GLY A 94 -4.59 -2.39 -3.72
CA GLY A 94 -5.87 -2.70 -3.10
C GLY A 94 -5.92 -4.18 -2.73
N HIS A 95 -6.93 -4.91 -3.24
CA HIS A 95 -7.13 -6.36 -3.08
C HIS A 95 -7.47 -6.85 -1.67
N SER A 96 -6.72 -6.44 -0.64
CA SER A 96 -7.00 -6.88 0.75
C SER A 96 -8.30 -6.33 1.33
N HIS A 97 -8.88 -5.33 0.66
CA HIS A 97 -10.07 -4.58 1.05
C HIS A 97 -9.92 -3.66 2.27
N MET A 98 -8.81 -3.77 3.02
CA MET A 98 -8.56 -3.04 4.27
C MET A 98 -7.77 -1.75 4.05
N ASP A 99 -7.81 -0.83 5.03
CA ASP A 99 -6.99 0.40 5.05
C ASP A 99 -5.62 0.13 5.70
N GLU A 100 -4.63 -0.30 4.90
CA GLU A 100 -3.29 -0.66 5.39
C GLU A 100 -2.15 -0.18 4.47
N PHE A 101 -0.92 -0.54 4.80
CA PHE A 101 0.28 -0.20 4.05
C PHE A 101 1.40 -1.22 4.27
N GLU A 102 2.36 -1.25 3.36
CA GLU A 102 3.59 -2.05 3.46
C GLU A 102 4.81 -1.14 3.38
N VAL A 103 5.76 -1.32 4.30
CA VAL A 103 7.05 -0.60 4.28
C VAL A 103 8.12 -1.47 3.64
N PHE A 104 8.90 -0.88 2.73
CA PHE A 104 10.05 -1.51 2.10
C PHE A 104 11.31 -1.17 2.88
N TYR A 105 12.19 -2.15 3.07
CA TYR A 105 13.47 -2.00 3.77
C TYR A 105 14.63 -2.45 2.88
N ASP A 106 15.78 -1.81 2.98
CA ASP A 106 17.03 -2.33 2.38
C ASP A 106 17.69 -3.41 3.27
N GLU A 107 18.84 -3.91 2.84
CA GLU A 107 19.59 -4.95 3.56
C GLU A 107 20.05 -4.48 4.95
N ASP A 108 20.23 -3.18 5.15
CA ASP A 108 20.61 -2.54 6.41
C ASP A 108 19.40 -2.18 7.29
N ARG A 109 18.19 -2.65 6.93
CA ARG A 109 16.91 -2.36 7.60
C ARG A 109 16.53 -0.88 7.60
N ARG A 110 17.01 -0.08 6.65
CA ARG A 110 16.57 1.30 6.46
C ARG A 110 15.27 1.31 5.64
N PRO A 111 14.23 2.03 6.06
CA PRO A 111 12.99 2.14 5.28
C PRO A 111 13.23 2.97 4.01
N THR A 112 12.91 2.42 2.84
CA THR A 112 13.24 3.00 1.52
C THR A 112 12.00 3.43 0.73
N ASN A 113 10.87 2.73 0.91
CA ASN A 113 9.64 3.00 0.18
C ASN A 113 8.40 2.59 0.98
N VAL A 114 7.21 2.99 0.50
CA VAL A 114 5.92 2.61 1.09
C VAL A 114 4.93 2.30 -0.02
N ALA A 115 4.20 1.19 0.13
CA ALA A 115 3.04 0.85 -0.67
C ALA A 115 1.77 1.09 0.14
N TYR A 116 0.89 1.94 -0.38
CA TYR A 116 -0.40 2.21 0.23
C TYR A 116 -1.45 1.25 -0.30
N ILE A 117 -2.17 0.60 0.60
CA ILE A 117 -3.22 -0.36 0.24
C ILE A 117 -4.55 0.31 0.54
N GLY A 118 -5.26 0.68 -0.52
CA GLY A 118 -6.51 1.42 -0.45
C GLY A 118 -7.67 0.59 0.10
N PRO A 119 -8.56 1.19 0.93
CA PRO A 119 -9.76 0.50 1.38
C PRO A 119 -10.68 0.21 0.19
N SER A 120 -11.51 -0.81 0.34
CA SER A 120 -12.52 -1.13 -0.66
C SER A 120 -13.81 -0.33 -0.51
N VAL A 121 -14.48 -0.11 -1.65
CA VAL A 121 -15.84 0.41 -1.70
C VAL A 121 -16.87 -0.68 -1.39
N THR A 122 -16.54 -1.95 -1.65
CA THR A 122 -17.42 -3.07 -1.30
C THR A 122 -17.46 -3.26 0.22
N SER A 123 -18.57 -3.78 0.73
CA SER A 123 -18.71 -4.14 2.15
C SER A 123 -18.15 -5.53 2.48
N TYR A 124 -17.55 -6.23 1.51
CA TYR A 124 -17.09 -7.60 1.65
C TYR A 124 -15.78 -7.70 2.45
N GLU A 125 -15.73 -8.32 3.64
CA GLU A 125 -16.85 -8.70 4.49
C GLU A 125 -16.88 -7.87 5.78
N GLY A 126 -18.07 -7.40 6.14
CA GLY A 126 -18.31 -6.65 7.36
C GLY A 126 -17.56 -5.32 7.42
N LEU A 127 -17.45 -4.61 6.29
CA LEU A 127 -16.80 -3.30 6.17
C LEU A 127 -17.79 -2.22 5.75
N ASN A 128 -17.56 -0.98 6.17
CA ASN A 128 -18.23 0.17 5.55
C ASN A 128 -17.58 0.47 4.19
N PRO A 129 -18.37 0.77 3.13
CA PRO A 129 -17.84 1.28 1.87
C PRO A 129 -16.93 2.47 2.11
N SER A 130 -15.71 2.43 1.56
CA SER A 130 -14.69 3.46 1.79
C SER A 130 -13.92 3.80 0.52
N TYR A 131 -13.42 5.04 0.44
CA TYR A 131 -12.50 5.49 -0.60
C TYR A 131 -11.42 6.40 -0.01
N ARG A 132 -10.31 6.57 -0.74
CA ARG A 132 -9.13 7.32 -0.30
C ARG A 132 -8.80 8.42 -1.30
N ILE A 133 -8.43 9.60 -0.79
CA ILE A 133 -7.88 10.71 -1.57
C ILE A 133 -6.44 10.94 -1.11
N TYR A 134 -5.50 10.98 -2.07
CA TYR A 134 -4.11 11.33 -1.81
C TYR A 134 -3.83 12.76 -2.21
N THR A 135 -3.18 13.50 -1.31
CA THR A 135 -2.53 14.77 -1.65
C THR A 135 -1.09 14.47 -2.05
N VAL A 136 -0.72 14.80 -3.28
CA VAL A 136 0.61 14.55 -3.84
C VAL A 136 1.31 15.87 -4.13
N ASP A 137 2.63 15.88 -3.97
CA ASP A 137 3.45 17.01 -4.35
C ASP A 137 3.24 17.40 -5.83
N GLY A 138 2.95 18.69 -6.05
CA GLY A 138 2.33 19.19 -7.28
C GLY A 138 3.25 19.16 -8.51
N SER A 139 2.74 19.66 -9.64
CA SER A 139 3.50 19.71 -10.90
C SER A 139 4.30 21.02 -11.03
N TYR A 140 5.55 21.00 -10.59
CA TYR A 140 6.49 22.12 -10.72
C TYR A 140 7.94 21.63 -10.88
N PRO A 141 8.88 22.48 -11.34
CA PRO A 141 10.28 22.08 -11.50
C PRO A 141 10.88 21.54 -10.19
N LYS A 142 11.48 20.34 -10.24
CA LYS A 142 12.03 19.61 -9.08
C LYS A 142 10.97 19.15 -8.05
N SER A 143 9.72 18.99 -8.46
CA SER A 143 8.71 18.31 -7.63
C SER A 143 9.21 16.92 -7.20
N THR A 144 8.94 16.57 -5.95
CA THR A 144 9.26 15.25 -5.41
C THR A 144 8.26 14.19 -5.86
N SER A 145 7.08 14.61 -6.33
CA SER A 145 5.92 13.75 -6.63
C SER A 145 5.60 12.76 -5.52
N ALA A 146 5.98 13.06 -4.27
CA ALA A 146 5.71 12.19 -3.12
C ALA A 146 4.29 12.43 -2.59
N VAL A 147 3.75 11.44 -1.88
CA VAL A 147 2.50 11.61 -1.13
C VAL A 147 2.76 12.52 0.07
N LEU A 148 2.01 13.61 0.17
CA LEU A 148 2.11 14.61 1.24
C LEU A 148 1.16 14.31 2.39
N ASP A 149 -0.05 13.82 2.09
CA ASP A 149 -1.02 13.32 3.07
C ASP A 149 -2.04 12.43 2.35
N HIS A 150 -2.84 11.68 3.11
CA HIS A 150 -4.02 11.00 2.58
C HIS A 150 -5.21 11.10 3.51
N GLU A 151 -6.39 11.14 2.93
CA GLU A 151 -7.67 11.16 3.64
C GLU A 151 -8.51 9.97 3.22
N THR A 152 -9.09 9.26 4.19
CA THR A 152 -10.06 8.20 3.95
C THR A 152 -11.46 8.71 4.24
N TYR A 153 -12.42 8.38 3.39
CA TYR A 153 -13.84 8.65 3.54
C TYR A 153 -14.60 7.34 3.58
N TYR A 154 -15.66 7.28 4.37
CA TYR A 154 -16.47 6.08 4.53
C TYR A 154 -17.96 6.41 4.55
N LEU A 155 -18.78 5.42 4.21
CA LEU A 155 -20.22 5.44 4.33
C LEU A 155 -20.63 4.53 5.48
N ASN A 156 -21.16 5.09 6.57
CA ASN A 156 -21.71 4.29 7.67
C ASN A 156 -22.97 3.56 7.20
N LEU A 157 -22.88 2.24 7.00
CA LEU A 157 -23.99 1.43 6.49
C LEU A 157 -25.15 1.36 7.49
N THR A 158 -24.88 1.26 8.78
CA THR A 158 -25.92 1.22 9.82
C THR A 158 -26.77 2.48 9.81
N GLU A 159 -26.12 3.65 9.74
CA GLU A 159 -26.82 4.93 9.62
C GLU A 159 -27.54 5.06 8.27
N ALA A 160 -26.88 4.73 7.16
CA ALA A 160 -27.47 4.85 5.83
C ALA A 160 -28.71 3.97 5.65
N ASN A 161 -28.69 2.74 6.18
CA ASN A 161 -29.81 1.80 6.10
C ASN A 161 -30.95 2.17 7.04
N LEU A 162 -30.67 2.79 8.19
CA LEU A 162 -31.70 3.24 9.13
C LEU A 162 -32.49 4.43 8.58
N TRP A 163 -31.82 5.33 7.84
CA TRP A 163 -32.41 6.59 7.38
C TRP A 163 -32.64 6.67 5.86
N ASP A 164 -32.35 5.60 5.12
CA ASP A 164 -32.38 5.54 3.64
C ASP A 164 -31.66 6.73 2.98
N ARG A 165 -30.49 7.09 3.54
CA ARG A 165 -29.74 8.26 3.09
C ARG A 165 -28.24 8.02 3.15
N PRO A 166 -27.57 7.82 1.99
CA PRO A 166 -26.13 7.59 1.98
C PRO A 166 -25.37 8.92 2.17
N ILE A 167 -24.70 9.08 3.32
CA ILE A 167 -23.85 10.24 3.60
C ILE A 167 -22.41 9.75 3.77
N TRP A 168 -21.55 10.15 2.83
CA TRP A 168 -20.11 9.94 2.93
C TRP A 168 -19.50 10.94 3.91
N ARG A 169 -18.71 10.43 4.86
CA ARG A 169 -18.04 11.24 5.88
C ARG A 169 -16.54 11.04 5.80
N ARG A 170 -15.79 12.08 6.11
CA ARG A 170 -14.35 11.97 6.31
C ARG A 170 -14.09 11.11 7.55
N SER A 171 -13.28 10.07 7.39
CA SER A 171 -12.80 9.24 8.48
C SER A 171 -11.62 9.93 9.18
N TYR A 172 -10.47 10.04 8.50
CA TYR A 172 -9.25 10.61 9.06
C TYR A 172 -8.33 11.18 7.97
N SER A 173 -7.39 12.04 8.39
CA SER A 173 -6.16 12.40 7.63
C SER A 173 -4.99 11.68 8.30
N ALA A 174 -4.13 11.02 7.53
CA ALA A 174 -3.04 10.21 8.09
C ALA A 174 -2.09 11.02 8.98
N ARG A 175 -1.66 12.20 8.50
CA ARG A 175 -0.78 13.07 9.28
C ARG A 175 -1.42 13.55 10.56
N GLN A 176 -2.70 13.95 10.50
CA GLN A 176 -3.44 14.43 11.67
C GLN A 176 -3.65 13.31 12.69
N GLU A 177 -4.13 12.15 12.25
CA GLU A 177 -4.55 11.03 13.10
C GLU A 177 -3.36 10.40 13.82
N TYR A 178 -2.27 10.17 13.09
CA TYR A 178 -1.08 9.49 13.61
C TYR A 178 0.02 10.46 14.06
N ARG A 179 -0.22 11.77 14.00
CA ARG A 179 0.73 12.83 14.37
C ARG A 179 2.05 12.71 13.62
N MET A 180 1.97 12.44 12.31
CA MET A 180 3.14 12.27 11.44
C MET A 180 3.55 13.60 10.80
N GLN A 181 4.84 13.91 10.82
CA GLN A 181 5.34 15.16 10.25
C GLN A 181 5.25 15.18 8.72
N ASN A 182 5.43 14.03 8.10
CA ASN A 182 5.29 13.76 6.67
C ASN A 182 4.97 12.27 6.49
N LEU A 183 4.74 11.82 5.26
CA LEU A 183 4.46 10.41 4.95
C LEU A 183 5.65 9.68 4.31
N HIS A 184 6.88 10.10 4.64
CA HIS A 184 8.08 9.38 4.18
C HIS A 184 8.18 7.98 4.84
N PRO A 185 8.91 7.03 4.22
CA PRO A 185 9.05 5.68 4.74
C PRO A 185 9.53 5.61 6.20
N ASP A 186 10.40 6.52 6.64
CA ASP A 186 10.88 6.56 8.02
C ASP A 186 9.78 6.86 9.04
N GLN A 187 8.80 7.69 8.67
CA GLN A 187 7.68 8.01 9.54
C GLN A 187 6.72 6.83 9.66
N TRP A 188 6.49 6.09 8.56
CA TRP A 188 5.69 4.86 8.59
C TRP A 188 6.37 3.78 9.44
N SER A 189 7.68 3.59 9.30
CA SER A 189 8.43 2.66 10.15
C SER A 189 8.34 3.05 11.64
N LYS A 190 8.50 4.33 11.97
CA LYS A 190 8.34 4.84 13.35
C LYS A 190 6.92 4.66 13.88
N LEU A 191 5.91 4.74 13.02
CA LEU A 191 4.52 4.48 13.41
C LEU A 191 4.34 3.02 13.81
N LEU A 192 4.95 2.07 13.09
CA LEU A 192 4.94 0.65 13.46
C LEU A 192 5.60 0.43 14.83
N ASP A 193 6.76 1.05 15.09
CA ASP A 193 7.42 0.99 16.40
C ASP A 193 6.53 1.57 17.52
N ARG A 194 5.78 2.63 17.23
CA ARG A 194 4.82 3.22 18.19
C ARG A 194 3.64 2.30 18.45
N PHE A 195 3.12 1.62 17.43
CA PHE A 195 2.02 0.67 17.62
C PHE A 195 2.40 -0.47 18.55
N GLU A 196 3.67 -0.92 18.57
CA GLU A 196 4.13 -1.98 19.48
C GLU A 196 3.93 -1.62 20.95
N VAL A 197 4.22 -0.37 21.32
CA VAL A 197 4.22 0.09 22.71
C VAL A 197 2.95 0.84 23.12
N ASP A 198 2.25 1.46 22.18
CA ASP A 198 1.03 2.26 22.42
C ASP A 198 -0.21 1.51 21.91
N GLU A 199 -0.86 0.79 22.82
CA GLU A 199 -2.03 -0.03 22.51
C GLU A 199 -3.23 0.81 22.07
N GLU A 200 -3.45 1.98 22.66
CA GLU A 200 -4.58 2.85 22.28
C GLU A 200 -4.43 3.34 20.84
N LEU A 201 -3.19 3.72 20.47
CA LEU A 201 -2.85 4.12 19.11
C LEU A 201 -3.01 2.95 18.12
N PHE A 202 -2.60 1.74 18.49
CA PHE A 202 -2.80 0.56 17.65
C PHE A 202 -4.29 0.23 17.46
N GLN A 203 -5.08 0.22 18.53
CA GLN A 203 -6.53 -0.02 18.43
C GLN A 203 -7.24 1.07 17.60
N LYS A 204 -6.76 2.32 17.66
CA LYS A 204 -7.22 3.39 16.77
C LYS A 204 -6.92 3.09 15.30
N PHE A 205 -5.72 2.58 14.99
CA PHE A 205 -5.40 2.09 13.65
C PHE A 205 -6.30 0.93 13.23
N ILE A 206 -6.52 -0.07 14.10
CA ILE A 206 -7.40 -1.22 13.81
C ILE A 206 -8.82 -0.78 13.47
N ARG A 207 -9.36 0.25 14.13
CA ARG A 207 -10.67 0.81 13.76
C ARG A 207 -10.69 1.38 12.34
N HIS A 208 -9.62 2.06 11.91
CA HIS A 208 -9.50 2.57 10.54
C HIS A 208 -9.27 1.46 9.52
N LEU A 209 -8.45 0.46 9.86
CA LEU A 209 -8.20 -0.75 9.06
C LEU A 209 -9.51 -1.39 8.61
N TYR A 210 -10.48 -1.50 9.53
CA TYR A 210 -11.82 -2.06 9.30
C TYR A 210 -12.91 -1.01 9.01
N HIS A 211 -12.53 0.17 8.52
CA HIS A 211 -13.45 1.21 8.00
C HIS A 211 -14.47 1.72 9.02
N LEU A 212 -14.11 1.77 10.31
CA LEU A 212 -15.01 2.14 11.40
C LEU A 212 -16.31 1.31 11.42
N SER A 213 -16.26 0.08 10.91
CA SER A 213 -17.38 -0.85 10.89
C SER A 213 -17.78 -1.27 12.30
N ASP A 214 -19.08 -1.38 12.53
CA ASP A 214 -19.68 -1.93 13.75
C ASP A 214 -19.90 -3.46 13.64
N PHE A 215 -19.46 -4.08 12.55
CA PHE A 215 -19.46 -5.53 12.42
C PHE A 215 -18.68 -6.17 13.59
N PRO A 216 -19.26 -7.13 14.32
CA PRO A 216 -18.62 -7.72 15.49
C PRO A 216 -17.27 -8.34 15.16
N ARG A 217 -16.22 -7.92 15.89
CA ARG A 217 -14.85 -8.43 15.78
C ARG A 217 -14.23 -8.54 17.17
N GLU A 218 -13.37 -9.54 17.35
CA GLU A 218 -12.54 -9.62 18.54
C GLU A 218 -11.52 -8.48 18.57
N MET A 219 -11.15 -8.05 19.77
CA MET A 219 -10.13 -7.02 19.95
C MET A 219 -8.77 -7.58 19.50
N CYS A 220 -8.14 -6.94 18.51
CA CYS A 220 -6.88 -7.41 17.95
C CYS A 220 -5.74 -7.16 18.95
N THR A 221 -5.37 -8.18 19.72
CA THR A 221 -4.30 -8.12 20.73
C THR A 221 -3.43 -9.38 20.60
N GLY A 222 -2.27 -9.41 21.28
CA GLY A 222 -1.37 -10.57 21.28
C GLY A 222 -0.91 -10.94 19.86
N GLU A 223 -1.21 -12.17 19.45
CA GLU A 223 -0.85 -12.72 18.13
C GLU A 223 -1.42 -11.89 16.96
N CYS A 224 -2.69 -11.47 17.04
CA CYS A 224 -3.31 -10.63 16.01
C CYS A 224 -2.51 -9.34 15.76
N LYS A 225 -2.03 -8.72 16.83
CA LYS A 225 -1.20 -7.51 16.76
C LYS A 225 0.14 -7.80 16.10
N GLN A 226 0.82 -8.88 16.53
CA GLN A 226 2.11 -9.29 15.97
C GLN A 226 2.01 -9.58 14.46
N GLU A 227 1.01 -10.34 14.04
CA GLU A 227 0.79 -10.67 12.63
C GLU A 227 0.44 -9.42 11.79
N THR A 228 -0.37 -8.52 12.32
CA THR A 228 -0.73 -7.26 11.62
C THR A 228 0.50 -6.38 11.42
N LEU A 229 1.31 -6.18 12.47
CA LEU A 229 2.54 -5.40 12.38
C LEU A 229 3.58 -6.07 11.47
N CYS A 230 3.70 -7.39 11.54
CA CYS A 230 4.57 -8.19 10.68
C CYS A 230 4.24 -7.94 9.20
N ARG A 231 2.98 -8.09 8.80
CA ARG A 231 2.52 -7.85 7.41
C ARG A 231 2.84 -6.43 6.92
N MET A 232 2.69 -5.43 7.79
CA MET A 232 2.99 -4.03 7.43
C MET A 232 4.50 -3.73 7.37
N ARG A 233 5.32 -4.48 8.12
CA ARG A 233 6.79 -4.42 8.09
C ARG A 233 7.39 -5.18 6.90
N THR A 234 6.62 -6.05 6.24
CA THR A 234 7.14 -6.92 5.17
C THR A 234 6.46 -6.65 3.83
N ALA A 235 7.07 -5.79 3.01
CA ALA A 235 6.72 -5.68 1.58
C ALA A 235 7.24 -6.87 0.73
N ARG A 236 7.35 -8.06 1.34
CA ARG A 236 7.83 -9.31 0.74
C ARG A 236 6.95 -10.47 1.18
N SER A 237 6.35 -11.14 0.21
CA SER A 237 5.43 -12.25 0.47
C SER A 237 6.15 -13.45 1.08
N HIS A 238 5.54 -14.04 2.10
CA HIS A 238 6.04 -15.19 2.87
C HIS A 238 7.43 -14.95 3.52
N ASP A 239 7.80 -13.69 3.77
CA ASP A 239 9.02 -13.33 4.49
C ASP A 239 8.69 -12.86 5.91
N SER A 240 9.27 -13.52 6.92
CA SER A 240 9.11 -13.17 8.34
C SER A 240 10.37 -12.53 8.94
N THR A 241 11.38 -12.20 8.14
CA THR A 241 12.69 -11.71 8.62
C THR A 241 12.59 -10.39 9.38
N PHE A 242 11.57 -9.58 9.09
CA PHE A 242 11.33 -8.26 9.71
C PHE A 242 10.23 -8.26 10.78
N CYS A 243 9.81 -9.45 11.23
CA CYS A 243 8.70 -9.61 12.17
C CYS A 243 9.13 -9.85 13.63
N ASN A 244 10.46 -9.86 13.88
CA ASN A 244 11.09 -10.07 15.20
C ASN A 244 11.79 -8.82 15.69
#